data_AF-A0A8D3C840-F1
#
_entry.id   AF-A0A8D3C840-F1
#
_cell.length_a   1.000
_cell.length_b   1.000
_cell.length_c   1.000
_cell.angle_alpha   90.00
_cell.angle_beta   90.00
_cell.angle_gamma   90.00
#
_symmetry.space_group_name_H-M   'P 1'
#
loop_
_entity.id
_entity.type
_entity.pdbx_description
1 polymer ?
#
loop_
_entity_poly.entity_id
_entity_poly.type
_entity_poly.pdbx_seq_one_letter_code
_entity_poly.pdbx_strand_id
1 'polypeptide(L)'
;IPMADTRTFNVVILGVGFLFIFTAFTTCGNVEQTVVKSLGNDTFAGSGYHSLGIIYGVFSFANLLAPTVVTVLGPKMSMFLSGLLYSGYIAVFIVPSTWSFYFTSVLIGVGAAMLWTAQGHFLVENSEASTINRNTGMFWALLQCSMLFGNLYIYFDWNGRTEISGRVSFRVSTKAFWPAATTWPPLCPPGLELSFYSGVYGTCIGATAQFGEAAKGLIGISGIVVGIGEIVGGGFFGLLCKNNRFRRTSVVFLAMVVHFVAFYLIFLNIPDDAPVVFQTNTQKTPYLTPSVSIALLCSFLLGLGDSCFNTQLYSVLGCVYAEHSTPAFAIFKFIQSVFAAVAFFYSGYVLLMWQLLLMIILGFTGTLCFFVVERMQNFSKNNLASFIS
;
A
#
# COMPACT_ATOMS: atom_id res chain seq x y z
N ILE A 1 20.16 32.71 4.77
CA ILE A 1 19.36 31.49 4.45
C ILE A 1 18.84 31.70 3.03
N PRO A 2 19.19 30.87 2.04
CA PRO A 2 18.62 31.01 0.70
C PRO A 2 17.13 30.69 0.79
N MET A 3 16.26 31.54 0.23
CA MET A 3 14.84 31.20 0.11
C MET A 3 14.74 29.91 -0.70
N ALA A 4 14.00 28.92 -0.18
CA ALA A 4 13.66 27.75 -0.98
C ALA A 4 12.88 28.23 -2.21
N ASP A 5 13.28 27.77 -3.39
CA ASP A 5 12.59 28.07 -4.66
C ASP A 5 11.08 27.84 -4.48
N THR A 6 10.26 28.80 -4.91
CA THR A 6 8.81 28.81 -4.70
C THR A 6 8.14 27.53 -5.21
N ARG A 7 8.65 26.93 -6.28
CA ARG A 7 8.17 25.64 -6.79
C ARG A 7 8.48 24.50 -5.83
N THR A 8 9.70 24.45 -5.31
CA THR A 8 10.11 23.52 -4.24
C THR A 8 9.26 23.72 -2.98
N PHE A 9 8.94 24.95 -2.59
CA PHE A 9 8.05 25.25 -1.46
C PHE A 9 6.62 24.73 -1.69
N ASN A 10 6.07 24.90 -2.89
CA ASN A 10 4.76 24.33 -3.27
C ASN A 10 4.75 22.81 -3.17
N VAL A 11 5.84 22.14 -3.55
CA VAL A 11 5.98 20.67 -3.42
C VAL A 11 6.07 20.23 -1.94
N VAL A 12 6.69 21.03 -1.07
CA VAL A 12 6.68 20.78 0.38
C VAL A 12 5.28 20.95 0.96
N ILE A 13 4.54 22.01 0.59
CA ILE A 13 3.13 22.19 1.01
C ILE A 13 2.28 21.01 0.54
N LEU A 14 2.43 20.60 -0.72
CA LEU A 14 1.76 19.42 -1.27
C LEU A 14 2.08 18.17 -0.43
N GLY A 15 3.37 17.92 -0.13
CA GLY A 15 3.81 16.79 0.69
C GLY A 15 3.28 16.82 2.13
N VAL A 16 3.15 18.00 2.74
CA VAL A 16 2.58 18.17 4.10
C VAL A 16 1.06 18.02 4.11
N GLY A 17 0.35 18.56 3.10
CA GLY A 17 -1.10 18.33 2.96
C GLY A 17 -1.42 16.87 2.68
N PHE A 18 -0.65 16.24 1.79
CA PHE A 18 -0.74 14.81 1.51
C PHE A 18 -0.36 13.96 2.69
N LEU A 19 0.67 14.35 3.48
CA LEU A 19 0.94 13.78 4.79
C LEU A 19 -0.39 13.77 5.54
N PHE A 20 -0.92 14.90 6.03
CA PHE A 20 -2.13 14.95 6.90
C PHE A 20 -3.37 14.20 6.37
N ILE A 21 -3.66 14.22 5.07
CA ILE A 21 -4.79 13.48 4.49
C ILE A 21 -4.57 11.98 4.56
N PHE A 22 -3.43 11.51 4.02
CA PHE A 22 -3.23 10.09 3.79
C PHE A 22 -3.19 9.31 5.08
N THR A 23 -2.33 9.76 5.98
CA THR A 23 -2.89 10.42 7.14
C THR A 23 -4.01 9.55 7.77
N ALA A 24 -5.19 10.14 7.85
CA ALA A 24 -6.33 9.50 8.50
C ALA A 24 -6.91 8.29 7.74
N PHE A 25 -6.68 8.20 6.44
CA PHE A 25 -7.09 7.04 5.65
C PHE A 25 -6.45 5.73 6.13
N THR A 26 -5.13 5.64 6.22
CA THR A 26 -4.47 4.33 6.42
C THR A 26 -4.38 3.92 7.88
N THR A 27 -4.39 4.85 8.85
CA THR A 27 -4.60 4.47 10.27
C THR A 27 -5.96 3.79 10.42
N CYS A 28 -7.02 4.36 9.83
CA CYS A 28 -8.33 3.72 9.78
C CYS A 28 -8.25 2.38 9.03
N GLY A 29 -7.68 2.34 7.83
CA GLY A 29 -7.56 1.13 6.99
C GLY A 29 -6.86 -0.06 7.67
N ASN A 30 -5.72 0.16 8.33
CA ASN A 30 -4.96 -0.89 9.01
C ASN A 30 -5.74 -1.55 10.16
N VAL A 31 -6.57 -0.78 10.87
CA VAL A 31 -7.37 -1.28 11.99
C VAL A 31 -8.83 -1.52 11.62
N GLU A 32 -9.20 -1.30 10.35
CA GLU A 32 -10.57 -1.09 9.92
C GLU A 32 -11.46 -2.28 10.28
N GLN A 33 -11.02 -3.47 9.87
CA GLN A 33 -11.69 -4.74 10.18
C GLN A 33 -11.75 -4.99 11.69
N THR A 34 -10.68 -4.68 12.44
CA THR A 34 -10.60 -4.88 13.90
C THR A 34 -11.59 -3.99 14.65
N VAL A 35 -11.69 -2.70 14.30
CA VAL A 35 -12.66 -1.75 14.88
C VAL A 35 -14.08 -2.11 14.49
N VAL A 36 -14.30 -2.36 13.19
CA VAL A 36 -15.62 -2.72 12.64
C VAL A 36 -16.20 -3.94 13.35
N LYS A 37 -15.38 -4.96 13.65
CA LYS A 37 -15.85 -6.17 14.34
C LYS A 37 -15.89 -6.05 15.86
N SER A 38 -15.20 -5.10 16.49
CA SER A 38 -15.35 -4.84 17.93
C SER A 38 -16.61 -4.05 18.28
N LEU A 39 -17.26 -3.43 17.30
CA LEU A 39 -18.57 -2.79 17.45
C LEU A 39 -19.68 -3.85 17.49
N GLY A 40 -19.88 -4.48 18.65
CA GLY A 40 -20.91 -5.48 18.92
C GLY A 40 -22.35 -4.91 18.98
N ASN A 41 -22.77 -4.20 17.94
CA ASN A 41 -24.06 -3.54 17.81
C ASN A 41 -24.90 -4.21 16.72
N ASP A 42 -26.15 -4.55 17.00
CA ASP A 42 -27.08 -5.24 16.06
C ASP A 42 -27.35 -4.47 14.76
N THR A 43 -26.97 -3.18 14.70
CA THR A 43 -27.13 -2.29 13.54
C THR A 43 -25.96 -2.30 12.55
N PHE A 44 -24.80 -2.89 12.91
CA PHE A 44 -23.61 -2.90 12.07
C PHE A 44 -23.19 -4.32 11.64
N ALA A 45 -23.62 -4.73 10.44
CA ALA A 45 -23.27 -6.03 9.86
C ALA A 45 -22.04 -5.98 8.91
N GLY A 46 -21.42 -4.81 8.76
CA GLY A 46 -20.35 -4.57 7.78
C GLY A 46 -19.02 -5.28 8.08
N SER A 47 -18.08 -5.11 7.15
CA SER A 47 -16.69 -5.56 7.22
C SER A 47 -15.80 -4.51 6.56
N GLY A 48 -14.68 -4.19 7.21
CA GLY A 48 -13.66 -3.29 6.66
C GLY A 48 -13.00 -3.85 5.40
N TYR A 49 -12.81 -5.17 5.32
CA TYR A 49 -12.35 -5.82 4.08
C TYR A 49 -13.28 -5.54 2.88
N HIS A 50 -14.60 -5.57 3.06
CA HIS A 50 -15.51 -5.18 1.98
C HIS A 50 -15.43 -3.69 1.64
N SER A 51 -15.23 -2.82 2.63
CA SER A 51 -15.06 -1.39 2.40
C SER A 51 -13.79 -1.12 1.61
N LEU A 52 -12.63 -1.56 2.09
CA LEU A 52 -11.35 -1.51 1.36
C LEU A 52 -11.48 -2.11 -0.06
N GLY A 53 -12.12 -3.27 -0.20
CA GLY A 53 -12.41 -3.88 -1.51
C GLY A 53 -13.21 -2.97 -2.45
N ILE A 54 -14.26 -2.31 -1.95
CA ILE A 54 -15.04 -1.30 -2.69
C ILE A 54 -14.15 -0.10 -3.05
N ILE A 55 -13.34 0.41 -2.13
CA ILE A 55 -12.47 1.58 -2.36
C ILE A 55 -11.51 1.30 -3.51
N TYR A 56 -10.79 0.17 -3.47
CA TYR A 56 -9.85 -0.21 -4.53
C TYR A 56 -10.54 -0.54 -5.85
N GLY A 57 -11.70 -1.20 -5.81
CA GLY A 57 -12.51 -1.46 -7.00
C GLY A 57 -12.96 -0.16 -7.69
N VAL A 58 -13.55 0.76 -6.94
CA VAL A 58 -14.03 2.04 -7.48
C VAL A 58 -12.87 2.94 -7.91
N PHE A 59 -11.78 3.00 -7.14
CA PHE A 59 -10.54 3.69 -7.53
C PHE A 59 -10.03 3.21 -8.89
N SER A 60 -10.04 1.89 -9.12
CA SER A 60 -9.62 1.29 -10.39
C SER A 60 -10.36 1.88 -11.59
N PHE A 61 -11.70 1.85 -11.58
CA PHE A 61 -12.51 2.38 -12.68
C PHE A 61 -12.49 3.92 -12.73
N ALA A 62 -12.48 4.60 -11.58
CA ALA A 62 -12.45 6.06 -11.50
C ALA A 62 -11.16 6.67 -12.09
N ASN A 63 -10.02 5.96 -12.01
CA ASN A 63 -8.77 6.39 -12.66
C ASN A 63 -8.88 6.57 -14.19
N LEU A 64 -9.86 5.94 -14.85
CA LEU A 64 -10.11 6.12 -16.29
C LEU A 64 -10.74 7.50 -16.61
N LEU A 65 -11.49 8.07 -15.66
CA LEU A 65 -12.21 9.34 -15.82
C LEU A 65 -11.54 10.50 -15.07
N ALA A 66 -10.73 10.20 -14.06
CA ALA A 66 -10.07 11.21 -13.21
C ALA A 66 -9.23 12.23 -14.00
N PRO A 67 -8.46 11.89 -15.05
CA PRO A 67 -7.73 12.89 -15.84
C PRO A 67 -8.64 13.95 -16.45
N THR A 68 -9.76 13.53 -17.07
CA THR A 68 -10.74 14.44 -17.66
C THR A 68 -11.33 15.38 -16.62
N VAL A 69 -11.75 14.85 -15.46
CA VAL A 69 -12.29 15.65 -14.35
C VAL A 69 -11.24 16.65 -13.84
N VAL A 70 -10.00 16.21 -13.61
CA VAL A 70 -8.91 17.07 -13.11
C VAL A 70 -8.54 18.18 -14.10
N THR A 71 -8.57 17.91 -15.41
CA THR A 71 -8.31 18.96 -16.42
C THR A 71 -9.40 20.03 -16.49
N VAL A 72 -10.67 19.66 -16.21
CA VAL A 72 -11.80 20.61 -16.22
C VAL A 72 -11.92 21.39 -14.92
N LEU A 73 -11.77 20.72 -13.77
CA LEU A 73 -11.91 21.31 -12.44
C LEU A 73 -10.64 22.05 -11.97
N GLY A 74 -9.49 21.72 -12.56
CA GLY A 74 -8.16 22.15 -12.15
C GLY A 74 -7.59 21.32 -10.99
N PRO A 75 -6.24 21.18 -10.90
CA PRO A 75 -5.61 20.30 -9.92
C PRO A 75 -5.84 20.75 -8.46
N LYS A 76 -5.78 22.06 -8.18
CA LYS A 76 -5.96 22.60 -6.82
C LYS A 76 -7.35 22.30 -6.25
N MET A 77 -8.40 22.56 -7.02
CA MET A 77 -9.78 22.27 -6.61
C MET A 77 -10.06 20.77 -6.51
N SER A 78 -9.49 19.98 -7.42
CA SER A 78 -9.61 18.51 -7.39
C SER A 78 -8.99 17.92 -6.13
N MET A 79 -7.81 18.39 -5.70
CA MET A 79 -7.18 17.98 -4.43
C MET A 79 -8.01 18.41 -3.22
N PHE A 80 -8.54 19.64 -3.21
CA PHE A 80 -9.39 20.13 -2.12
C PHE A 80 -10.68 19.33 -1.97
N LEU A 81 -11.42 19.13 -3.07
CA LEU A 81 -12.66 18.34 -3.10
C LEU A 81 -12.39 16.90 -2.64
N SER A 82 -11.29 16.30 -3.09
CA SER A 82 -10.91 14.96 -2.66
C SER A 82 -10.58 14.93 -1.16
N GLY A 83 -9.86 15.92 -0.62
CA GLY A 83 -9.61 16.04 0.82
C GLY A 83 -10.89 16.07 1.67
N LEU A 84 -11.97 16.67 1.17
CA LEU A 84 -13.29 16.63 1.82
C LEU A 84 -13.89 15.22 1.80
N LEU A 85 -13.77 14.47 0.70
CA LEU A 85 -14.21 13.07 0.61
C LEU A 85 -13.41 12.16 1.55
N TYR A 86 -12.08 12.36 1.65
CA TYR A 86 -11.24 11.69 2.66
C TYR A 86 -11.76 11.98 4.06
N SER A 87 -11.95 13.26 4.40
CA SER A 87 -12.46 13.70 5.71
C SER A 87 -13.83 13.12 6.04
N GLY A 88 -14.73 13.03 5.05
CA GLY A 88 -16.05 12.43 5.17
C GLY A 88 -16.01 10.92 5.44
N TYR A 89 -15.12 10.17 4.79
CA TYR A 89 -14.91 8.74 5.06
C TYR A 89 -14.49 8.50 6.52
N ILE A 90 -13.52 9.28 7.01
CA ILE A 90 -13.01 9.20 8.38
C ILE A 90 -14.11 9.54 9.40
N ALA A 91 -14.97 10.51 9.09
CA ALA A 91 -16.07 10.90 9.98
C ALA A 91 -17.10 9.78 10.21
N VAL A 92 -17.23 8.80 9.30
CA VAL A 92 -18.16 7.67 9.50
C VAL A 92 -17.72 6.76 10.65
N PHE A 93 -16.43 6.71 11.00
CA PHE A 93 -15.94 5.94 12.15
C PHE A 93 -16.42 6.52 13.51
N ILE A 94 -16.95 7.75 13.54
CA ILE A 94 -17.52 8.36 14.75
C ILE A 94 -18.92 7.82 15.03
N VAL A 95 -19.74 7.60 13.99
CA VAL A 95 -21.09 7.03 14.08
C VAL A 95 -21.25 5.97 12.96
N PRO A 96 -20.72 4.76 13.19
CA PRO A 96 -20.67 3.72 12.15
C PRO A 96 -22.07 3.18 11.84
N SER A 97 -22.49 3.33 10.58
CA SER A 97 -23.71 2.77 10.03
C SER A 97 -23.38 2.03 8.73
N THR A 98 -23.85 0.79 8.57
CA THR A 98 -23.47 -0.10 7.47
C THR A 98 -23.65 0.55 6.09
N TRP A 99 -24.76 1.25 5.86
CA TRP A 99 -25.03 1.93 4.59
C TRP A 99 -24.12 3.13 4.37
N SER A 100 -23.96 3.99 5.39
CA SER A 100 -23.09 5.17 5.32
C SER A 100 -21.64 4.79 5.05
N PHE A 101 -21.18 3.72 5.70
CA PHE A 101 -19.83 3.18 5.57
C PHE A 101 -19.52 2.73 4.13
N TYR A 102 -20.36 1.88 3.54
CA TYR A 102 -20.15 1.45 2.16
C TYR A 102 -20.40 2.55 1.14
N PHE A 103 -21.32 3.49 1.40
CA PHE A 103 -21.52 4.66 0.54
C PHE A 103 -20.28 5.57 0.51
N THR A 104 -19.69 5.90 1.67
CA THR A 104 -18.45 6.68 1.70
C THR A 104 -17.24 5.92 1.16
N SER A 105 -17.24 4.58 1.23
CA SER A 105 -16.25 3.71 0.55
C SER A 105 -16.26 3.89 -0.98
N VAL A 106 -17.43 4.07 -1.59
CA VAL A 106 -17.54 4.40 -3.02
C VAL A 106 -17.02 5.81 -3.29
N LEU A 107 -17.46 6.79 -2.51
CA LEU A 107 -17.06 8.19 -2.68
C LEU A 107 -15.54 8.38 -2.54
N ILE A 108 -14.91 7.71 -1.57
CA ILE A 108 -13.47 7.80 -1.35
C ILE A 108 -12.66 7.11 -2.45
N GLY A 109 -13.18 6.05 -3.08
CA GLY A 109 -12.56 5.46 -4.27
C GLY A 109 -12.47 6.46 -5.44
N VAL A 110 -13.53 7.24 -5.68
CA VAL A 110 -13.52 8.33 -6.67
C VAL A 110 -12.60 9.48 -6.23
N GLY A 111 -12.67 9.87 -4.96
CA GLY A 111 -11.79 10.88 -4.36
C GLY A 111 -10.31 10.54 -4.46
N ALA A 112 -9.93 9.28 -4.24
CA ALA A 112 -8.56 8.80 -4.36
C ALA A 112 -8.03 8.93 -5.80
N ALA A 113 -8.86 8.60 -6.80
CA ALA A 113 -8.48 8.70 -8.22
C ALA A 113 -8.26 10.17 -8.63
N MET A 114 -9.15 11.07 -8.20
CA MET A 114 -9.00 12.51 -8.43
C MET A 114 -7.79 13.10 -7.70
N LEU A 115 -7.62 12.79 -6.40
CA LEU A 115 -6.53 13.28 -5.56
C LEU A 115 -5.17 12.95 -6.17
N TRP A 116 -4.97 11.68 -6.52
CA TRP A 116 -3.70 11.19 -7.04
C TRP A 116 -3.42 11.64 -8.48
N THR A 117 -4.45 11.82 -9.30
CA THR A 117 -4.30 12.39 -10.65
C THR A 117 -3.91 13.88 -10.57
N ALA A 118 -4.56 14.64 -9.69
CA ALA A 118 -4.28 16.05 -9.47
C ALA A 118 -2.90 16.29 -8.82
N GLN A 119 -2.46 15.40 -7.93
CA GLN A 119 -1.12 15.40 -7.35
C GLN A 119 -0.03 15.29 -8.42
N GLY A 120 -0.17 14.32 -9.34
CA GLY A 120 0.78 14.11 -10.43
C GLY A 120 0.88 15.34 -11.34
N HIS A 121 -0.26 15.91 -11.72
CA HIS A 121 -0.31 17.15 -12.50
C HIS A 121 0.37 18.31 -11.77
N PHE A 122 0.03 18.55 -10.50
CA PHE A 122 0.59 19.65 -9.71
C PHE A 122 2.10 19.50 -9.52
N LEU A 123 2.61 18.27 -9.36
CA LEU A 123 4.04 18.03 -9.19
C LEU A 123 4.83 18.28 -10.49
N VAL A 124 4.27 17.91 -11.65
CA VAL A 124 4.84 18.26 -12.96
C VAL A 124 4.83 19.77 -13.19
N GLU A 125 3.71 20.45 -12.89
CA GLU A 125 3.56 21.91 -13.02
C GLU A 125 4.55 22.69 -12.14
N ASN A 126 4.95 22.13 -10.99
CA ASN A 126 5.94 22.70 -10.06
C ASN A 126 7.34 22.05 -10.18
N SER A 127 7.67 21.42 -11.31
CA SER A 127 8.98 20.82 -11.54
C SER A 127 9.51 21.05 -12.95
N GLU A 128 10.82 21.06 -13.09
CA GLU A 128 11.50 21.03 -14.39
C GLU A 128 12.05 19.62 -14.66
N ALA A 129 12.39 19.29 -15.90
CA ALA A 129 12.93 17.98 -16.27
C ALA A 129 14.18 17.58 -15.44
N SER A 130 14.98 18.56 -15.00
CA SER A 130 16.15 18.39 -14.14
C SER A 130 15.81 18.20 -12.65
N THR A 131 14.67 18.74 -12.18
CA THR A 131 14.31 18.79 -10.75
C THR A 131 13.16 17.87 -10.37
N ILE A 132 12.38 17.37 -11.33
CA ILE A 132 11.21 16.51 -11.10
C ILE A 132 11.52 15.27 -10.24
N ASN A 133 12.65 14.60 -10.47
CA ASN A 133 13.06 13.44 -9.67
C ASN A 133 13.33 13.81 -8.20
N ARG A 134 13.94 14.98 -7.96
CA ARG A 134 14.21 15.50 -6.60
C ARG A 134 12.90 15.89 -5.92
N ASN A 135 12.03 16.62 -6.62
CA ASN A 135 10.75 17.09 -6.11
C ASN A 135 9.80 15.92 -5.81
N THR A 136 9.74 14.92 -6.70
CA THR A 136 9.05 13.65 -6.49
C THR A 136 9.60 12.94 -5.25
N GLY A 137 10.93 12.80 -5.13
CA GLY A 137 11.56 12.19 -3.96
C GLY A 137 11.27 12.90 -2.63
N MET A 138 11.25 14.24 -2.63
CA MET A 138 10.90 15.04 -1.43
C MET A 138 9.42 14.86 -1.05
N PHE A 139 8.52 14.89 -2.03
CA PHE A 139 7.10 14.59 -1.81
C PHE A 139 6.93 13.19 -1.21
N TRP A 140 7.59 12.18 -1.77
CA TRP A 140 7.52 10.80 -1.27
C TRP A 140 8.13 10.62 0.12
N ALA A 141 9.26 11.28 0.43
CA ALA A 141 9.83 11.23 1.76
C ALA A 141 8.88 11.84 2.81
N LEU A 142 8.30 13.01 2.52
CA LEU A 142 7.27 13.64 3.38
C LEU A 142 6.05 12.74 3.53
N LEU A 143 5.56 12.15 2.43
CA LEU A 143 4.44 11.24 2.45
C LEU A 143 4.73 10.03 3.34
N GLN A 144 5.92 9.41 3.24
CA GLN A 144 6.29 8.23 4.02
C GLN A 144 6.49 8.53 5.51
N CYS A 145 6.75 9.78 5.93
CA CYS A 145 6.77 10.13 7.36
C CYS A 145 5.42 9.85 8.07
N SER A 146 4.31 9.83 7.33
CA SER A 146 3.02 9.35 7.84
C SER A 146 3.09 7.92 8.40
N MET A 147 3.96 7.07 7.84
CA MET A 147 4.16 5.68 8.28
C MET A 147 4.50 5.55 9.76
N LEU A 148 5.26 6.52 10.26
CA LEU A 148 5.70 6.59 11.64
C LEU A 148 4.57 7.10 12.55
N PHE A 149 4.03 8.28 12.25
CA PHE A 149 3.10 8.95 13.16
C PHE A 149 1.80 8.16 13.38
N GLY A 150 1.25 7.52 12.34
CA GLY A 150 -0.08 6.92 12.48
C GLY A 150 -0.22 5.63 13.23
N ASN A 151 0.79 4.81 13.08
CA ASN A 151 0.89 3.60 13.87
C ASN A 151 1.36 3.88 15.30
N LEU A 152 2.10 4.96 15.52
CA LEU A 152 2.50 5.38 16.86
C LEU A 152 1.28 5.79 17.70
N TYR A 153 0.28 6.42 17.09
CA TYR A 153 -1.01 6.67 17.73
C TYR A 153 -1.77 5.38 18.08
N ILE A 154 -1.91 4.44 17.13
CA ILE A 154 -2.54 3.12 17.39
C ILE A 154 -1.84 2.42 18.55
N TYR A 155 -0.50 2.40 18.55
CA TYR A 155 0.28 1.78 19.62
C TYR A 155 -0.03 2.41 20.97
N PHE A 156 0.03 3.75 21.11
CA PHE A 156 -0.22 4.39 22.40
C PHE A 156 -1.67 4.30 22.89
N ASP A 157 -2.67 4.32 22.00
CA ASP A 157 -4.07 4.23 22.44
C ASP A 157 -4.49 2.78 22.77
N TRP A 158 -3.94 1.78 22.08
CA TRP A 158 -4.40 0.38 22.18
C TRP A 158 -3.48 -0.54 23.02
N ASN A 159 -2.27 -0.11 23.36
CA ASN A 159 -1.38 -0.90 24.20
C ASN A 159 -1.96 -1.08 25.62
N GLY A 160 -2.12 -2.33 26.06
CA GLY A 160 -2.71 -2.66 27.37
C GLY A 160 -4.24 -2.55 27.43
N ARG A 161 -4.96 -2.53 26.30
CA ARG A 161 -6.43 -2.57 26.28
C ARG A 161 -6.96 -3.91 25.73
N THR A 162 -7.63 -4.68 26.58
CA THR A 162 -8.33 -5.92 26.21
C THR A 162 -9.56 -5.66 25.33
N GLU A 163 -10.37 -4.64 25.65
CA GLU A 163 -11.53 -4.22 24.87
C GLU A 163 -11.36 -2.84 24.21
N ILE A 164 -11.86 -2.70 22.98
CA ILE A 164 -11.89 -1.43 22.25
C ILE A 164 -13.20 -0.75 22.65
N SER A 165 -13.12 0.22 23.58
CA SER A 165 -14.30 0.92 24.09
C SER A 165 -15.06 1.63 22.96
N GLY A 166 -16.39 1.46 22.90
CA GLY A 166 -17.26 1.88 21.79
C GLY A 166 -17.38 3.39 21.50
N ARG A 167 -16.50 4.21 22.09
CA ARG A 167 -16.20 5.59 21.69
C ARG A 167 -14.68 5.79 21.60
N VAL A 168 -14.06 5.16 20.60
CA VAL A 168 -12.68 5.48 20.23
C VAL A 168 -12.66 6.89 19.66
N SER A 169 -12.14 7.83 20.44
CA SER A 169 -11.98 9.22 20.03
C SER A 169 -10.74 9.34 19.16
N PHE A 170 -10.88 8.93 17.89
CA PHE A 170 -9.80 8.96 16.88
C PHE A 170 -9.23 10.37 16.74
N ARG A 171 -8.07 10.61 17.38
CA ARG A 171 -7.32 11.86 17.25
C ARG A 171 -6.10 11.66 16.37
N VAL A 172 -5.92 12.61 15.47
CA VAL A 172 -5.18 12.49 14.22
C VAL A 172 -3.68 12.26 14.45
N SER A 173 -3.22 11.02 14.34
CA SER A 173 -1.88 10.72 13.82
C SER A 173 -1.91 9.45 12.99
N THR A 174 -1.29 9.48 11.80
CA THR A 174 -2.02 9.01 10.61
C THR A 174 -1.02 8.66 9.38
N LYS A 175 -1.30 7.79 8.36
CA LYS A 175 -0.38 6.95 7.48
C LYS A 175 -0.67 6.86 5.91
N ALA A 176 0.26 6.61 4.95
CA ALA A 176 0.02 6.78 3.46
C ALA A 176 0.12 5.60 2.46
N PHE A 177 -0.46 5.77 1.24
CA PHE A 177 -0.65 4.72 0.21
C PHE A 177 -0.72 5.22 -1.27
N TRP A 178 0.08 4.61 -2.16
CA TRP A 178 0.69 5.05 -3.46
C TRP A 178 -0.17 5.10 -4.77
N PRO A 179 0.24 5.86 -5.84
CA PRO A 179 -0.24 5.62 -7.22
C PRO A 179 0.86 5.57 -8.34
N ALA A 180 1.33 4.37 -8.65
CA ALA A 180 2.01 3.95 -9.91
C ALA A 180 1.91 2.39 -10.02
N ALA A 181 2.26 1.66 -11.09
CA ALA A 181 1.93 1.71 -12.53
C ALA A 181 2.77 0.68 -13.42
N THR A 182 2.71 0.72 -14.76
CA THR A 182 2.38 -0.42 -15.68
C THR A 182 3.30 -0.81 -16.85
N THR A 183 3.18 -1.94 -17.55
CA THR A 183 2.82 -3.34 -17.22
C THR A 183 3.51 -4.18 -18.29
N TRP A 184 4.08 -5.33 -17.90
CA TRP A 184 4.03 -6.64 -18.57
C TRP A 184 5.28 -7.45 -18.17
N PRO A 185 5.18 -8.75 -17.84
CA PRO A 185 4.00 -9.63 -17.92
C PRO A 185 3.14 -9.72 -16.65
N PRO A 186 1.96 -10.38 -16.71
CA PRO A 186 0.80 -10.08 -15.87
C PRO A 186 0.61 -11.07 -14.71
N LEU A 187 1.69 -11.67 -14.19
CA LEU A 187 1.59 -12.82 -13.28
C LEU A 187 2.06 -12.56 -11.85
N CYS A 188 2.70 -11.41 -11.58
CA CYS A 188 2.78 -10.84 -10.24
C CYS A 188 1.63 -9.86 -10.06
N PRO A 189 0.81 -10.00 -9.02
CA PRO A 189 -0.09 -8.94 -8.58
C PRO A 189 0.49 -8.25 -7.33
N PRO A 190 1.26 -7.15 -7.50
CA PRO A 190 1.60 -6.27 -6.38
C PRO A 190 0.37 -5.90 -5.54
N GLY A 191 -0.83 -5.86 -6.14
CA GLY A 191 -2.09 -5.63 -5.45
C GLY A 191 -2.45 -6.67 -4.37
N LEU A 192 -2.17 -7.97 -4.57
CA LEU A 192 -2.44 -8.97 -3.52
C LEU A 192 -1.53 -8.73 -2.32
N GLU A 193 -0.22 -8.64 -2.56
CA GLU A 193 0.79 -8.42 -1.51
C GLU A 193 0.56 -7.10 -0.76
N LEU A 194 0.28 -6.03 -1.51
CA LEU A 194 -0.04 -4.72 -0.99
C LEU A 194 -1.26 -4.73 -0.07
N SER A 195 -2.34 -5.42 -0.45
CA SER A 195 -3.51 -5.59 0.43
C SER A 195 -3.20 -6.43 1.67
N PHE A 196 -2.32 -7.43 1.51
CA PHE A 196 -1.95 -8.36 2.55
C PHE A 196 -1.16 -7.64 3.64
N TYR A 197 -0.07 -6.93 3.31
CA TYR A 197 0.74 -6.28 4.33
C TYR A 197 0.08 -5.02 4.93
N SER A 198 -0.81 -4.33 4.19
CA SER A 198 -1.48 -3.12 4.67
C SER A 198 -2.68 -3.41 5.59
N GLY A 199 -3.52 -4.41 5.29
CA GLY A 199 -4.69 -4.74 6.11
C GLY A 199 -4.67 -6.13 6.73
N VAL A 200 -4.46 -7.17 5.93
CA VAL A 200 -4.66 -8.57 6.39
C VAL A 200 -3.64 -8.98 7.44
N TYR A 201 -2.36 -8.68 7.24
CA TYR A 201 -1.29 -9.13 8.13
C TYR A 201 -1.34 -8.43 9.49
N GLY A 202 -1.62 -7.13 9.51
CA GLY A 202 -1.82 -6.37 10.75
C GLY A 202 -3.00 -6.92 11.56
N THR A 203 -4.13 -7.19 10.92
CA THR A 203 -5.31 -7.79 11.58
C THR A 203 -5.04 -9.21 12.08
N CYS A 204 -4.27 -10.04 11.36
CA CYS A 204 -3.86 -11.37 11.81
C CYS A 204 -2.98 -11.32 13.08
N ILE A 205 -2.04 -10.37 13.17
CA ILE A 205 -1.28 -10.13 14.42
C ILE A 205 -2.24 -9.74 15.55
N GLY A 206 -3.18 -8.83 15.29
CA GLY A 206 -4.19 -8.40 16.27
C GLY A 206 -5.12 -9.51 16.77
N ALA A 207 -5.39 -10.52 15.94
CA ALA A 207 -6.24 -11.67 16.27
C ALA A 207 -5.48 -12.83 16.96
N THR A 208 -4.14 -12.82 16.95
CA THR A 208 -3.32 -13.92 17.49
C THR A 208 -3.29 -13.89 19.02
N ALA A 209 -4.02 -14.84 19.63
CA ALA A 209 -4.27 -14.87 21.07
C ALA A 209 -3.00 -14.97 21.94
N GLN A 210 -1.97 -15.68 21.47
CA GLN A 210 -0.71 -15.84 22.22
C GLN A 210 0.08 -14.53 22.40
N PHE A 211 -0.24 -13.45 21.67
CA PHE A 211 0.38 -12.14 21.90
C PHE A 211 -0.24 -11.34 23.06
N GLY A 212 -1.30 -11.87 23.69
CA GLY A 212 -1.90 -11.31 24.91
C GLY A 212 -2.51 -9.92 24.72
N GLU A 213 -2.61 -9.16 25.82
CA GLU A 213 -3.26 -7.83 25.83
C GLU A 213 -2.55 -6.78 24.97
N ALA A 214 -1.29 -7.02 24.59
CA ALA A 214 -0.53 -6.15 23.70
C ALA A 214 -0.84 -6.37 22.21
N ALA A 215 -1.52 -7.47 21.82
CA ALA A 215 -1.74 -7.86 20.43
C ALA A 215 -2.33 -6.74 19.55
N LYS A 216 -3.27 -5.96 20.11
CA LYS A 216 -3.91 -4.82 19.43
C LYS A 216 -2.93 -3.66 19.18
N GLY A 217 -2.03 -3.39 20.12
CA GLY A 217 -0.94 -2.41 19.93
C GLY A 217 0.12 -2.86 18.92
N LEU A 218 0.34 -4.17 18.76
CA LEU A 218 1.27 -4.73 17.78
C LEU A 218 0.84 -4.46 16.33
N ILE A 219 -0.46 -4.24 16.06
CA ILE A 219 -0.95 -3.83 14.72
C ILE A 219 -0.27 -2.52 14.31
N GLY A 220 -0.17 -1.56 15.24
CA GLY A 220 0.58 -0.32 15.05
C GLY A 220 2.06 -0.61 14.81
N ILE A 221 2.75 -1.27 15.76
CA ILE A 221 4.20 -1.50 15.63
C ILE A 221 4.54 -2.22 14.30
N SER A 222 3.75 -3.22 13.90
CA SER A 222 3.85 -3.88 12.59
C SER A 222 3.84 -2.86 11.45
N GLY A 223 2.88 -1.94 11.43
CA GLY A 223 2.78 -0.88 10.44
C GLY A 223 3.97 0.10 10.42
N ILE A 224 4.60 0.40 11.56
CA ILE A 224 5.85 1.19 11.61
C ILE A 224 6.99 0.40 10.96
N VAL A 225 7.11 -0.87 11.34
CA VAL A 225 8.22 -1.74 10.93
C VAL A 225 8.16 -2.06 9.42
N VAL A 226 6.97 -2.18 8.82
CA VAL A 226 6.79 -2.17 7.35
C VAL A 226 7.40 -0.90 6.74
N GLY A 227 7.05 0.28 7.26
CA GLY A 227 7.54 1.56 6.73
C GLY A 227 9.06 1.74 6.85
N ILE A 228 9.65 1.22 7.92
CA ILE A 228 11.12 1.15 8.05
C ILE A 228 11.71 0.23 6.97
N GLY A 229 11.09 -0.93 6.71
CA GLY A 229 11.47 -1.82 5.60
C GLY A 229 11.42 -1.12 4.24
N GLU A 230 10.33 -0.40 3.97
CA GLU A 230 10.15 0.36 2.71
C GLU A 230 11.22 1.46 2.53
N ILE A 231 11.52 2.22 3.59
CA ILE A 231 12.54 3.28 3.57
C ILE A 231 13.94 2.68 3.36
N VAL A 232 14.27 1.56 4.02
CA VAL A 232 15.55 0.88 3.88
C VAL A 232 15.71 0.31 2.46
N GLY A 233 14.69 -0.39 1.94
CA GLY A 233 14.75 -0.98 0.60
C GLY A 233 14.80 0.07 -0.50
N GLY A 234 13.90 1.05 -0.47
CA GLY A 234 13.86 2.16 -1.43
C GLY A 234 15.13 3.01 -1.40
N GLY A 235 15.64 3.34 -0.20
CA GLY A 235 16.88 4.11 -0.04
C GLY A 235 18.12 3.35 -0.51
N PHE A 236 18.31 2.12 -0.02
CA PHE A 236 19.51 1.32 -0.31
C PHE A 236 19.55 0.88 -1.78
N PHE A 237 18.50 0.21 -2.26
CA PHE A 237 18.50 -0.33 -3.63
C PHE A 237 18.17 0.71 -4.70
N GLY A 238 17.39 1.76 -4.38
CA GLY A 238 17.14 2.87 -5.29
C GLY A 238 18.39 3.70 -5.59
N LEU A 239 19.26 3.94 -4.60
CA LEU A 239 20.50 4.69 -4.79
C LEU A 239 21.63 3.83 -5.39
N LEU A 240 21.78 2.57 -4.96
CA LEU A 240 22.86 1.70 -5.43
C LEU A 240 22.69 1.20 -6.87
N CYS A 241 21.46 1.09 -7.39
CA CYS A 241 21.20 0.48 -8.70
C CYS A 241 21.36 1.44 -9.90
N LYS A 242 21.95 2.63 -9.69
CA LYS A 242 21.89 3.77 -10.63
C LYS A 242 22.46 3.51 -12.04
N ASN A 243 23.29 2.49 -12.27
CA ASN A 243 23.89 2.26 -13.60
C ASN A 243 24.39 0.83 -13.92
N ASN A 244 23.63 -0.25 -13.67
CA ASN A 244 23.96 -1.55 -14.30
C ASN A 244 22.80 -2.56 -14.37
N ARG A 245 22.62 -3.21 -15.55
CA ARG A 245 21.53 -4.16 -15.84
C ARG A 245 21.50 -5.35 -14.85
N PHE A 246 22.64 -6.01 -14.66
CA PHE A 246 22.81 -7.17 -13.76
C PHE A 246 22.35 -6.91 -12.31
N ARG A 247 22.31 -5.64 -11.88
CA ARG A 247 21.82 -5.25 -10.55
C ARG A 247 20.29 -5.24 -10.46
N ARG A 248 19.56 -4.94 -11.55
CA ARG A 248 18.08 -4.89 -11.55
C ARG A 248 17.49 -6.29 -11.37
N THR A 249 17.88 -7.23 -12.23
CA THR A 249 17.51 -8.65 -12.17
C THR A 249 17.79 -9.25 -10.78
N SER A 250 18.96 -8.94 -10.21
CA SER A 250 19.38 -9.42 -8.89
C SER A 250 18.54 -8.86 -7.74
N VAL A 251 18.10 -7.59 -7.82
CA VAL A 251 17.25 -6.99 -6.78
C VAL A 251 15.82 -7.54 -6.84
N VAL A 252 15.27 -7.78 -8.03
CA VAL A 252 13.95 -8.44 -8.16
C VAL A 252 14.01 -9.89 -7.64
N PHE A 253 15.08 -10.63 -7.94
CA PHE A 253 15.29 -11.96 -7.36
C PHE A 253 15.42 -11.92 -5.83
N LEU A 254 16.20 -10.98 -5.28
CA LEU A 254 16.33 -10.78 -3.84
C LEU A 254 14.98 -10.46 -3.19
N ALA A 255 14.16 -9.61 -3.80
CA ALA A 255 12.83 -9.28 -3.31
C ALA A 255 11.92 -10.52 -3.23
N MET A 256 11.89 -11.35 -4.28
CA MET A 256 11.17 -12.63 -4.28
C MET A 256 11.62 -13.55 -3.14
N VAL A 257 12.93 -13.68 -2.91
CA VAL A 257 13.48 -14.50 -1.81
C VAL A 257 13.09 -13.92 -0.44
N VAL A 258 13.18 -12.60 -0.26
CA VAL A 258 12.77 -11.90 0.96
C VAL A 258 11.30 -12.13 1.28
N HIS A 259 10.43 -12.02 0.27
CA HIS A 259 8.99 -12.28 0.42
C HIS A 259 8.68 -13.75 0.72
N PHE A 260 9.36 -14.71 0.07
CA PHE A 260 9.14 -16.13 0.34
C PHE A 260 9.60 -16.52 1.76
N VAL A 261 10.70 -15.94 2.24
CA VAL A 261 11.12 -16.08 3.65
C VAL A 261 10.08 -15.47 4.59
N ALA A 262 9.55 -14.28 4.27
CA ALA A 262 8.49 -13.65 5.07
C ALA A 262 7.23 -14.52 5.12
N PHE A 263 6.72 -14.99 3.99
CA PHE A 263 5.52 -15.84 3.92
C PHE A 263 5.71 -17.17 4.65
N TYR A 264 6.88 -17.79 4.55
CA TYR A 264 7.19 -19.02 5.29
C TYR A 264 7.25 -18.79 6.80
N LEU A 265 7.88 -17.70 7.26
CA LEU A 265 7.90 -17.34 8.68
C LEU A 265 6.50 -16.98 9.21
N ILE A 266 5.66 -16.31 8.41
CA ILE A 266 4.26 -16.03 8.76
C ILE A 266 3.46 -17.33 8.90
N PHE A 267 3.58 -18.25 7.94
CA PHE A 267 2.92 -19.56 7.99
C PHE A 267 3.28 -20.37 9.24
N LEU A 268 4.52 -20.27 9.72
CA LEU A 268 4.95 -20.94 10.94
C LEU A 268 4.48 -20.22 12.23
N ASN A 269 4.45 -18.88 12.23
CA ASN A 269 4.32 -18.05 13.43
C ASN A 269 2.89 -17.56 13.72
N ILE A 270 2.00 -17.54 12.73
CA ILE A 270 0.64 -16.99 12.84
C ILE A 270 -0.40 -18.11 12.62
N PRO A 271 -1.48 -18.18 13.43
CA PRO A 271 -2.57 -19.15 13.23
C PRO A 271 -3.22 -19.03 11.86
N ASP A 272 -3.50 -20.19 11.23
CA ASP A 272 -4.07 -20.26 9.88
C ASP A 272 -5.50 -19.68 9.78
N ASP A 273 -6.23 -19.64 10.90
CA ASP A 273 -7.58 -19.08 11.01
C ASP A 273 -7.61 -17.58 11.36
N ALA A 274 -6.47 -16.94 11.63
CA ALA A 274 -6.38 -15.52 12.01
C ALA A 274 -7.05 -14.51 11.05
N PRO A 275 -7.10 -14.71 9.71
CA PRO A 275 -7.83 -13.80 8.81
C PRO A 275 -9.37 -13.95 8.89
N VAL A 276 -9.86 -15.07 9.43
CA VAL A 276 -11.27 -15.52 9.36
C VAL A 276 -11.93 -15.52 10.76
N VAL A 277 -11.14 -15.44 11.83
CA VAL A 277 -11.62 -15.43 13.21
C VAL A 277 -11.89 -14.00 13.67
N PHE A 278 -13.18 -13.64 13.76
CA PHE A 278 -13.62 -12.25 13.92
C PHE A 278 -14.22 -11.87 15.29
N GLN A 279 -14.67 -12.84 16.07
CA GLN A 279 -15.33 -12.63 17.37
C GLN A 279 -14.67 -13.40 18.52
N THR A 280 -13.85 -14.40 18.22
CA THR A 280 -13.13 -15.21 19.19
C THR A 280 -11.63 -14.99 19.03
N ASN A 281 -10.86 -15.55 19.96
CA ASN A 281 -9.44 -15.81 19.73
C ASN A 281 -9.26 -16.91 18.67
N THR A 282 -8.11 -16.90 17.98
CA THR A 282 -7.67 -17.97 17.06
C THR A 282 -7.78 -19.35 17.72
N GLN A 283 -8.45 -20.29 17.06
CA GLN A 283 -8.74 -21.63 17.57
C GLN A 283 -7.70 -22.66 17.10
N LYS A 284 -7.06 -22.44 15.94
CA LYS A 284 -5.98 -23.30 15.46
C LYS A 284 -4.67 -22.98 16.18
N THR A 285 -3.95 -24.01 16.59
CA THR A 285 -2.56 -23.87 17.07
C THR A 285 -1.61 -23.67 15.88
N PRO A 286 -0.78 -22.62 15.86
CA PRO A 286 0.26 -22.43 14.85
C PRO A 286 1.41 -23.44 15.06
N TYR A 287 2.24 -23.62 14.02
CA TYR A 287 3.32 -24.61 14.02
C TYR A 287 4.47 -24.27 14.97
N LEU A 288 4.77 -22.98 15.14
CA LEU A 288 5.65 -22.46 16.18
C LEU A 288 4.83 -21.74 17.25
N THR A 289 5.33 -21.71 18.48
CA THR A 289 4.83 -20.81 19.52
C THR A 289 4.97 -19.35 19.03
N PRO A 290 3.87 -18.57 18.90
CA PRO A 290 3.95 -17.27 18.25
C PRO A 290 4.90 -16.31 18.96
N SER A 291 5.88 -15.81 18.23
CA SER A 291 6.82 -14.81 18.67
C SER A 291 6.50 -13.46 18.05
N VAL A 292 6.38 -12.44 18.89
CA VAL A 292 6.24 -11.04 18.47
C VAL A 292 7.44 -10.62 17.62
N SER A 293 8.65 -11.06 17.98
CA SER A 293 9.88 -10.75 17.24
C SER A 293 9.86 -11.31 15.81
N ILE A 294 9.34 -12.53 15.62
CA ILE A 294 9.19 -13.11 14.27
C ILE A 294 8.10 -12.36 13.50
N ALA A 295 6.96 -12.03 14.14
CA ALA A 295 5.89 -11.29 13.50
C ALA A 295 6.35 -9.91 12.97
N LEU A 296 7.12 -9.17 13.79
CA LEU A 296 7.68 -7.87 13.42
C LEU A 296 8.82 -7.99 12.39
N LEU A 297 9.64 -9.04 12.45
CA LEU A 297 10.61 -9.34 11.40
C LEU A 297 9.92 -9.55 10.05
N CYS A 298 8.79 -10.26 10.03
CA CYS A 298 8.02 -10.44 8.80
C CYS A 298 7.44 -9.11 8.29
N SER A 299 6.97 -8.22 9.17
CA SER A 299 6.58 -6.84 8.78
C SER A 299 7.72 -6.10 8.08
N PHE A 300 8.94 -6.18 8.62
CA PHE A 300 10.12 -5.55 8.02
C PHE A 300 10.44 -6.14 6.64
N LEU A 301 10.44 -7.47 6.52
CA LEU A 301 10.73 -8.18 5.28
C LEU A 301 9.68 -7.90 4.20
N LEU A 302 8.40 -7.79 4.55
CA LEU A 302 7.32 -7.41 3.61
C LEU A 302 7.55 -6.02 3.03
N GLY A 303 7.82 -5.01 3.85
CA GLY A 303 8.12 -3.64 3.37
C GLY A 303 9.44 -3.53 2.61
N LEU A 304 10.46 -4.30 3.03
CA LEU A 304 11.74 -4.39 2.33
C LEU A 304 11.57 -4.99 0.93
N GLY A 305 10.82 -6.09 0.80
CA GLY A 305 10.57 -6.74 -0.48
C GLY A 305 9.68 -5.90 -1.40
N ASP A 306 8.60 -5.29 -0.87
CA ASP A 306 7.70 -4.42 -1.64
C ASP A 306 8.47 -3.27 -2.28
N SER A 307 9.23 -2.51 -1.47
CA SER A 307 10.01 -1.38 -1.97
C SER A 307 11.08 -1.79 -2.98
N CYS A 308 11.65 -2.99 -2.87
CA CYS A 308 12.56 -3.54 -3.88
C CYS A 308 11.84 -3.87 -5.19
N PHE A 309 10.70 -4.58 -5.15
CA PHE A 309 9.89 -4.89 -6.34
C PHE A 309 9.40 -3.61 -7.03
N ASN A 310 8.75 -2.72 -6.29
CA ASN A 310 8.20 -1.46 -6.79
C ASN A 310 9.28 -0.59 -7.43
N THR A 311 10.42 -0.39 -6.76
CA THR A 311 11.52 0.44 -7.30
C THR A 311 12.05 -0.08 -8.63
N GLN A 312 12.27 -1.39 -8.76
CA GLN A 312 12.78 -1.97 -10.02
C GLN A 312 11.71 -1.99 -11.12
N LEU A 313 10.45 -2.28 -10.77
CA LEU A 313 9.35 -2.36 -11.73
C LEU A 313 9.07 -0.99 -12.36
N TYR A 314 9.02 0.10 -11.58
CA TYR A 314 8.91 1.46 -12.13
C TYR A 314 10.14 1.86 -12.95
N SER A 315 11.33 1.41 -12.57
CA SER A 315 12.57 1.69 -13.31
C SER A 315 12.63 0.99 -14.67
N VAL A 316 12.10 -0.24 -14.79
CA VAL A 316 11.98 -0.92 -16.09
C VAL A 316 10.94 -0.21 -16.95
N LEU A 317 9.75 0.03 -16.41
CA LEU A 317 8.67 0.73 -17.09
C LEU A 317 9.09 2.07 -17.68
N GLY A 318 9.65 2.98 -16.86
CA GLY A 318 10.07 4.30 -17.32
C GLY A 318 11.14 4.26 -18.43
N CYS A 319 11.89 3.15 -18.54
CA CYS A 319 12.85 2.93 -19.64
C CYS A 319 12.20 2.31 -20.90
N VAL A 320 11.11 1.55 -20.77
CA VAL A 320 10.52 0.74 -21.85
C VAL A 320 9.43 1.51 -22.59
N TYR A 321 8.57 2.19 -21.85
CA TYR A 321 7.48 3.00 -22.39
C TYR A 321 7.81 4.49 -22.34
N ALA A 322 9.07 4.88 -22.53
CA ALA A 322 9.50 6.27 -22.41
C ALA A 322 8.66 7.25 -23.28
N GLU A 323 8.31 6.83 -24.50
CA GLU A 323 7.52 7.61 -25.46
C GLU A 323 6.00 7.60 -25.16
N HIS A 324 5.50 6.55 -24.51
CA HIS A 324 4.07 6.35 -24.22
C HIS A 324 3.85 6.03 -22.75
N SER A 325 4.52 6.80 -21.89
CA SER A 325 4.61 6.48 -20.47
C SER A 325 3.26 6.66 -19.77
N THR A 326 2.47 7.69 -20.07
CA THR A 326 1.21 7.98 -19.37
C THR A 326 0.11 6.90 -19.53
N PRO A 327 -0.20 6.36 -20.73
CA PRO A 327 -1.15 5.25 -20.87
C PRO A 327 -0.60 3.95 -20.28
N ALA A 328 0.69 3.69 -20.50
CA ALA A 328 1.45 2.69 -19.77
C ALA A 328 1.68 3.06 -18.30
N PHE A 329 1.10 4.16 -17.78
CA PHE A 329 1.06 4.49 -16.37
C PHE A 329 -0.37 4.33 -15.77
N ALA A 330 -1.39 3.96 -16.58
CA ALA A 330 -2.78 3.73 -16.15
C ALA A 330 -3.20 2.25 -16.00
N ILE A 331 -2.86 1.35 -16.93
CA ILE A 331 -3.29 -0.07 -16.98
C ILE A 331 -2.96 -0.90 -15.70
N PHE A 332 -1.72 -1.05 -15.24
CA PHE A 332 -1.32 -1.64 -13.94
C PHE A 332 -1.88 -0.89 -12.75
N LYS A 333 -2.14 0.42 -12.79
CA LYS A 333 -2.86 1.05 -11.66
C LYS A 333 -4.23 0.39 -11.54
N PHE A 334 -4.92 0.26 -12.66
CA PHE A 334 -6.17 -0.48 -12.75
C PHE A 334 -6.01 -1.96 -12.34
N ILE A 335 -5.04 -2.70 -12.89
CA ILE A 335 -4.82 -4.14 -12.57
C ILE A 335 -4.39 -4.36 -11.10
N GLN A 336 -3.46 -3.56 -10.57
CA GLN A 336 -3.00 -3.60 -9.18
C GLN A 336 -4.16 -3.31 -8.22
N SER A 337 -4.99 -2.30 -8.51
CA SER A 337 -6.16 -2.00 -7.69
C SER A 337 -7.28 -3.04 -7.84
N VAL A 338 -7.47 -3.66 -9.01
CA VAL A 338 -8.37 -4.83 -9.17
C VAL A 338 -7.87 -6.00 -8.31
N PHE A 339 -6.59 -6.36 -8.38
CA PHE A 339 -6.05 -7.44 -7.54
C PHE A 339 -6.13 -7.10 -6.05
N ALA A 340 -5.82 -5.87 -5.63
CA ALA A 340 -5.99 -5.45 -4.24
C ALA A 340 -7.47 -5.53 -3.79
N ALA A 341 -8.41 -5.11 -4.64
CA ALA A 341 -9.84 -5.23 -4.36
C ALA A 341 -10.26 -6.69 -4.18
N VAL A 342 -9.92 -7.56 -5.14
CA VAL A 342 -10.17 -9.01 -5.08
C VAL A 342 -9.57 -9.64 -3.82
N ALA A 343 -8.36 -9.22 -3.45
CA ALA A 343 -7.69 -9.70 -2.25
C ALA A 343 -8.46 -9.34 -0.99
N PHE A 344 -8.80 -8.06 -0.79
CA PHE A 344 -9.61 -7.65 0.34
C PHE A 344 -10.95 -8.39 0.37
N PHE A 345 -11.63 -8.56 -0.77
CA PHE A 345 -12.88 -9.33 -0.82
C PHE A 345 -12.71 -10.79 -0.38
N TYR A 346 -11.68 -11.53 -0.80
CA TYR A 346 -11.50 -12.91 -0.35
C TYR A 346 -10.92 -13.03 1.07
N SER A 347 -10.22 -12.00 1.56
CA SER A 347 -9.40 -12.09 2.78
C SER A 347 -10.17 -12.46 4.04
N GLY A 348 -11.47 -12.12 4.08
CA GLY A 348 -12.36 -12.49 5.20
C GLY A 348 -12.97 -13.89 5.11
N TYR A 349 -12.72 -14.64 4.03
CA TYR A 349 -13.34 -15.95 3.77
C TYR A 349 -12.31 -17.08 3.57
N VAL A 350 -11.06 -16.73 3.28
CA VAL A 350 -9.99 -17.67 2.92
C VAL A 350 -8.95 -17.75 4.04
N LEU A 351 -8.60 -18.97 4.46
CA LEU A 351 -7.58 -19.22 5.48
C LEU A 351 -6.19 -18.73 5.06
N LEU A 352 -5.36 -18.34 6.02
CA LEU A 352 -4.07 -17.68 5.81
C LEU A 352 -3.14 -18.48 4.89
N MET A 353 -3.05 -19.80 5.08
CA MET A 353 -2.21 -20.68 4.27
C MET A 353 -2.53 -20.58 2.77
N TRP A 354 -3.81 -20.50 2.41
CA TRP A 354 -4.22 -20.38 1.01
C TRP A 354 -3.91 -19.01 0.42
N GLN A 355 -3.99 -17.94 1.22
CA GLN A 355 -3.59 -16.60 0.81
C GLN A 355 -2.06 -16.52 0.57
N LEU A 356 -1.27 -17.07 1.48
CA LEU A 356 0.19 -17.16 1.36
C LEU A 356 0.60 -18.00 0.15
N LEU A 357 -0.04 -19.16 -0.08
CA LEU A 357 0.23 -20.01 -1.23
C LEU A 357 -0.07 -19.30 -2.56
N LEU A 358 -1.20 -18.57 -2.64
CA LEU A 358 -1.56 -17.77 -3.81
C LEU A 358 -0.49 -16.71 -4.11
N MET A 359 0.00 -16.00 -3.09
CA MET A 359 1.07 -15.01 -3.23
C MET A 359 2.42 -15.64 -3.62
N ILE A 360 2.76 -16.84 -3.15
CA ILE A 360 3.97 -17.56 -3.57
C ILE A 360 3.90 -17.95 -5.05
N ILE A 361 2.80 -18.58 -5.49
CA ILE A 361 2.61 -19.03 -6.88
C ILE A 361 2.68 -17.85 -7.85
N LEU A 362 1.97 -16.77 -7.53
CA LEU A 362 1.92 -15.58 -8.38
C LEU A 362 3.22 -14.77 -8.27
N GLY A 363 3.82 -14.64 -7.09
CA GLY A 363 5.15 -14.03 -6.88
C GLY A 363 6.25 -14.70 -7.71
N PHE A 364 6.29 -16.04 -7.71
CA PHE A 364 7.20 -16.82 -8.54
C PHE A 364 6.96 -16.58 -10.03
N THR A 365 5.71 -16.72 -10.47
CA THR A 365 5.36 -16.62 -11.89
C THR A 365 5.58 -15.20 -12.42
N GLY A 366 5.29 -14.18 -11.61
CA GLY A 366 5.61 -12.78 -11.88
C GLY A 366 7.10 -12.49 -12.02
N THR A 367 7.93 -13.10 -11.17
CA THR A 367 9.39 -12.97 -11.23
C THR A 367 9.97 -13.64 -12.48
N LEU A 368 9.49 -14.84 -12.84
CA LEU A 368 9.84 -15.49 -14.11
C LEU A 368 9.46 -14.62 -15.32
N CYS A 369 8.25 -14.06 -15.28
CA CYS A 369 7.74 -13.15 -16.29
C CYS A 369 8.63 -11.91 -16.47
N PHE A 370 9.07 -11.29 -15.37
CA PHE A 370 10.03 -10.18 -15.40
C PHE A 370 11.34 -10.58 -16.11
N PHE A 371 11.91 -11.75 -15.79
CA PHE A 371 13.14 -12.23 -16.44
C PHE A 371 12.97 -12.50 -17.93
N VAL A 372 11.83 -13.02 -18.37
CA VAL A 372 11.54 -13.22 -19.81
C VAL A 372 11.52 -11.88 -20.56
N VAL A 373 10.83 -10.87 -20.03
CA VAL A 373 10.76 -9.54 -20.68
C VAL A 373 12.11 -8.84 -20.69
N GLU A 374 12.86 -8.87 -19.58
CA GLU A 374 14.22 -8.30 -19.56
C GLU A 374 15.13 -8.99 -20.60
N ARG A 375 15.02 -10.32 -20.76
CA ARG A 375 15.76 -11.06 -21.78
C ARG A 375 15.36 -10.69 -23.21
N MET A 376 14.05 -10.56 -23.50
CA MET A 376 13.56 -10.17 -24.82
C MET A 376 14.04 -8.77 -25.24
N GLN A 377 14.05 -7.81 -24.31
CA GLN A 377 14.56 -6.46 -24.58
C GLN A 377 16.06 -6.44 -24.91
N ASN A 378 16.83 -7.34 -24.29
CA ASN A 378 18.27 -7.46 -24.56
C ASN A 378 18.54 -8.00 -25.97
N PHE A 379 17.77 -8.99 -26.42
CA PHE A 379 17.83 -9.46 -27.82
C PHE A 379 17.50 -8.34 -28.81
N SER A 380 16.42 -7.58 -28.58
CA SER A 380 16.05 -6.46 -29.46
C SER A 380 17.14 -5.39 -29.56
N LYS A 381 17.74 -4.98 -28.43
CA LYS A 381 18.85 -4.01 -28.43
C LYS A 381 20.12 -4.52 -29.09
N ASN A 382 20.49 -5.78 -28.87
CA ASN A 382 21.68 -6.36 -29.48
C ASN A 382 21.51 -6.52 -31.00
N ASN A 383 20.34 -6.96 -31.46
CA ASN A 383 20.04 -7.10 -32.89
C ASN A 383 20.03 -5.74 -33.62
N LEU A 384 19.55 -4.68 -32.96
CA LEU A 384 19.59 -3.33 -33.51
C LEU A 384 21.04 -2.81 -33.61
N ALA A 385 21.86 -3.06 -32.59
CA ALA A 385 23.28 -2.68 -32.60
C ALA A 385 24.04 -3.38 -33.74
N SER A 386 23.80 -4.68 -33.97
CA SER A 386 24.41 -5.44 -35.07
C SER A 386 23.86 -5.11 -36.46
N PHE A 387 22.81 -4.29 -36.56
CA PHE A 387 22.26 -3.78 -37.83
C PHE A 387 22.78 -2.38 -38.17
N ILE A 388 23.42 -1.71 -37.20
CA ILE A 388 23.95 -0.34 -37.31
C ILE A 388 25.49 -0.35 -37.37
N SER A 389 26.14 -1.44 -36.93
CA SER A 389 27.56 -1.74 -37.13
C SER A 389 27.85 -2.43 -38.47
#